data_AF-A0AAP0QYW5-F1
#
_entry.id   AF-A0AAP0QYW5-F1
#
_cell.length_a   1.000
_cell.length_b   1.000
_cell.length_c   1.000
_cell.angle_alpha   90.00
_cell.angle_beta   90.00
_cell.angle_gamma   90.00
#
_symmetry.space_group_name_H-M   'P 1'
#
loop_
_entity.id
_entity.type
_entity.pdbx_description
1 polymer ?
#
loop_
_entity_poly.entity_id
_entity_poly.type
_entity_poly.pdbx_seq_one_letter_code
_entity_poly.pdbx_strand_id
1 'polypeptide(L)'
;MEWCIADGQTPDDELQMALDWACGKGGADCNKLQAKQPCYFPNTLRDHASYAFNDYYQKFKHQGATCYFHAAAMITDLDPSKITISNKLISSAYIYIIAILSLIYIYIYIFPIPNRYIVSVI
;
A
#
# COMPACT_ATOMS: atom_id res chain seq x y z
N MET A 1 15.91 13.29 4.08
CA MET A 1 15.22 12.83 5.30
C MET A 1 14.84 11.40 4.98
N GLU A 2 15.48 10.43 5.61
CA GLU A 2 15.28 9.02 5.28
C GLU A 2 14.15 8.44 6.10
N TRP A 3 13.18 7.81 5.43
CA TRP A 3 12.09 7.06 6.03
C TRP A 3 12.33 5.57 5.86
N CYS A 4 12.00 4.77 6.87
CA CYS A 4 12.06 3.32 6.78
C CYS A 4 10.64 2.76 6.65
N ILE A 5 10.31 2.18 5.50
CA ILE A 5 8.97 1.68 5.17
C ILE A 5 8.98 0.19 4.87
N ALA A 6 7.85 -0.48 4.98
CA ALA A 6 7.71 -1.89 4.63
C ALA A 6 7.87 -2.11 3.12
N ASP A 7 8.60 -3.16 2.73
CA ASP A 7 8.77 -3.52 1.32
C ASP A 7 7.50 -4.18 0.75
N GLY A 8 6.97 -3.56 -0.30
CA GLY A 8 5.81 -3.98 -1.09
C GLY A 8 5.79 -5.46 -1.51
N GLN A 9 6.95 -6.09 -1.61
CA GLN A 9 7.10 -7.47 -2.08
C GLN A 9 7.26 -8.50 -0.95
N THR A 10 7.43 -8.06 0.31
CA THR A 10 7.60 -8.97 1.44
C THR A 10 6.31 -9.77 1.70
N PRO A 11 6.42 -11.11 1.87
CA PRO A 11 5.32 -11.95 2.33
C PRO A 11 4.73 -11.49 3.68
N ASP A 12 3.43 -11.66 3.87
CA ASP A 12 2.72 -11.17 5.06
C ASP A 12 3.23 -11.83 6.36
N ASP A 13 3.66 -13.10 6.31
CA ASP A 13 4.21 -13.81 7.46
C ASP A 13 5.57 -13.25 7.90
N GLU A 14 6.49 -13.01 6.96
CA GLU A 14 7.76 -12.34 7.23
C GLU A 14 7.55 -10.91 7.73
N LEU A 15 6.60 -10.20 7.13
CA LEU A 15 6.28 -8.83 7.50
C LEU A 15 5.69 -8.74 8.91
N GLN A 16 4.81 -9.69 9.28
CA GLN A 16 4.25 -9.79 10.62
C GLN A 16 5.33 -10.09 11.66
N MET A 17 6.24 -11.04 11.39
CA MET A 17 7.35 -11.35 12.30
C MET A 17 8.25 -10.12 12.53
N ALA A 18 8.54 -9.37 11.47
CA ALA A 18 9.32 -8.15 11.55
C ALA A 18 8.60 -7.05 12.35
N LEU A 19 7.29 -6.88 12.15
CA LEU A 19 6.45 -5.95 12.92
C LEU A 19 6.43 -6.32 14.41
N ASP A 20 6.20 -7.59 14.73
CA ASP A 20 6.17 -8.09 16.11
C ASP A 20 7.51 -7.84 16.81
N TRP A 21 8.63 -8.04 16.10
CA TRP A 21 9.94 -7.70 16.62
C TRP A 21 10.07 -6.19 16.86
N ALA A 22 9.68 -5.36 15.90
CA ALA A 22 9.77 -3.90 16.00
C ALA A 22 9.01 -3.37 17.23
N CYS A 23 7.78 -3.84 17.42
CA CYS A 23 6.91 -3.46 18.53
C CYS A 23 7.35 -4.06 19.88
N GLY A 24 7.97 -5.24 19.86
CA GLY A 24 8.47 -5.91 21.05
C GLY A 24 9.90 -5.49 21.40
N LYS A 25 10.86 -6.26 20.89
CA LYS A 25 12.29 -6.11 21.23
C LYS A 25 12.95 -4.89 20.59
N GLY A 26 12.45 -4.45 19.44
CA GLY A 26 12.94 -3.27 18.74
C GLY A 26 12.62 -1.97 19.48
N GLY A 27 11.51 -1.93 20.24
CA GLY A 27 11.14 -0.78 21.05
C GLY A 27 10.56 0.39 20.25
N ALA A 28 9.90 0.09 19.12
CA ALA A 28 9.01 1.01 18.42
C ALA A 28 7.73 1.28 19.25
N ASP A 29 7.20 2.50 19.17
CA ASP A 29 5.95 2.87 19.86
C ASP A 29 4.70 2.43 19.08
N CYS A 30 4.40 1.14 19.14
CA CYS A 30 3.23 0.56 18.48
C CYS A 30 1.90 0.83 19.21
N ASN A 31 1.88 1.61 20.30
CA ASN A 31 0.63 1.98 20.94
C ASN A 31 -0.26 2.82 20.01
N LYS A 32 0.35 3.58 19.09
CA LYS A 32 -0.38 4.41 18.12
C LYS A 32 -1.07 3.62 17.00
N LEU A 33 -0.79 2.32 16.92
CA LEU A 33 -1.41 1.38 15.99
C LEU A 33 -2.69 0.75 16.55
N GLN A 34 -3.08 1.06 17.79
CA GLN A 34 -4.29 0.50 18.38
C GLN A 34 -5.56 1.18 17.86
N ALA A 35 -6.69 0.48 17.91
CA ALA A 35 -7.97 1.06 17.52
C ALA A 35 -8.21 2.40 18.26
N LYS A 36 -8.73 3.39 17.51
CA LYS A 36 -8.95 4.79 17.96
C LYS A 36 -7.69 5.65 18.10
N GLN A 37 -6.51 5.14 17.74
CA GLN A 37 -5.28 5.93 17.73
C GLN A 37 -5.00 6.56 16.35
N PRO A 38 -4.19 7.63 16.28
CA PRO A 38 -3.98 8.39 15.04
C PRO A 38 -3.41 7.57 13.88
N CYS A 39 -2.60 6.53 14.17
CA CYS A 39 -1.92 5.71 13.16
C CYS A 39 -2.58 4.35 12.97
N TYR A 40 -3.82 4.17 13.46
CA TYR A 40 -4.58 2.94 13.23
C TYR A 40 -5.00 2.78 11.77
N PHE A 41 -5.36 3.88 11.10
CA PHE A 41 -5.82 3.88 9.72
C PHE A 41 -4.74 4.38 8.76
N PRO A 42 -4.58 3.74 7.60
CA PRO A 42 -5.24 2.49 7.14
C PRO A 42 -4.87 1.26 8.00
N ASN A 43 -5.86 0.41 8.29
CA ASN A 43 -5.70 -0.78 9.13
C ASN A 43 -5.23 -1.97 8.28
N THR A 44 -4.00 -1.88 7.77
CA THR A 44 -3.34 -2.98 7.06
C THR A 44 -2.02 -3.32 7.73
N LEU A 45 -1.60 -4.58 7.60
CA LEU A 45 -0.32 -5.05 8.12
C LEU A 45 0.85 -4.20 7.59
N ARG A 46 0.84 -3.88 6.30
CA ARG A 46 1.88 -3.10 5.63
C ARG A 46 2.00 -1.67 6.15
N ASP A 47 0.88 -1.02 6.41
CA ASP A 47 0.87 0.36 6.91
C ASP A 47 1.32 0.41 8.37
N HIS A 48 0.88 -0.55 9.18
CA HIS A 48 1.31 -0.72 10.57
C HIS A 48 2.80 -1.05 10.68
N ALA A 49 3.30 -1.96 9.83
CA ALA A 49 4.72 -2.28 9.71
C ALA A 49 5.56 -1.06 9.31
N SER A 50 5.11 -0.31 8.29
CA SER A 50 5.82 0.90 7.85
C SER A 50 5.94 1.94 8.96
N TYR A 51 4.88 2.13 9.76
CA TYR A 51 4.92 3.02 10.92
C TYR A 51 5.93 2.52 11.97
N ALA A 52 5.85 1.23 12.35
CA ALA A 52 6.73 0.66 13.38
C ALA A 52 8.21 0.68 12.96
N PHE A 53 8.50 0.36 11.69
CA PHE A 53 9.85 0.38 11.14
C PHE A 53 10.43 1.78 11.13
N ASN A 54 9.63 2.77 10.72
CA ASN A 54 10.08 4.15 10.76
C ASN A 54 10.32 4.64 12.19
N ASP A 55 9.40 4.38 13.13
CA ASP A 55 9.56 4.81 14.52
C ASP A 55 10.84 4.24 15.15
N TYR A 56 11.09 2.93 14.98
CA TYR A 56 12.35 2.29 15.36
C TYR A 56 13.55 2.96 14.70
N TYR A 57 13.52 3.10 13.38
CA TYR A 57 14.65 3.62 12.62
C TYR A 57 14.99 5.06 13.02
N GLN A 58 13.99 5.95 13.12
CA GLN A 58 14.25 7.33 13.54
C GLN A 58 14.84 7.41 14.95
N LYS A 59 14.38 6.55 15.87
CA LYS A 59 14.83 6.53 17.27
C LYS A 59 16.26 6.01 17.42
N PHE A 60 16.66 5.03 16.62
CA PHE A 60 17.92 4.30 16.83
C PHE A 60 18.95 4.43 15.70
N LYS A 61 18.66 5.08 14.57
CA LYS A 61 19.62 5.23 13.46
C LYS A 61 20.93 5.89 13.87
N HIS A 62 20.88 6.84 14.81
CA HIS A 62 22.07 7.50 15.36
C HIS A 62 22.95 6.56 16.21
N GLN A 63 22.41 5.41 16.61
CA GLN A 63 23.10 4.36 17.35
C GLN A 63 23.50 3.18 16.44
N GLY A 64 23.36 3.32 15.12
CA GLY A 64 23.72 2.31 14.13
C GLY A 64 22.58 1.37 13.73
N ALA A 65 21.33 1.63 14.12
CA ALA A 65 20.20 0.85 13.65
C ALA A 65 20.01 1.00 12.13
N THR A 66 19.68 -0.12 11.47
CA THR A 66 19.46 -0.18 10.02
C THR A 66 17.99 -0.42 9.70
N CYS A 67 17.56 0.04 8.52
CA CYS A 67 16.25 -0.27 7.96
C CYS A 67 16.26 -1.63 7.25
N TYR A 68 16.68 -2.70 7.92
CA TYR A 68 16.81 -4.02 7.30
C TYR A 68 15.59 -4.91 7.55
N PHE A 69 15.20 -5.12 8.80
CA PHE A 69 14.03 -5.92 9.19
C PHE A 69 13.92 -7.27 8.43
N HIS A 70 15.04 -7.98 8.25
CA HIS A 70 15.10 -9.21 7.46
C HIS A 70 14.71 -9.02 5.97
N ALA A 71 15.14 -7.91 5.38
CA ALA A 71 14.71 -7.44 4.07
C ALA A 71 13.21 -7.11 3.95
N ALA A 72 12.48 -7.02 5.06
CA ALA A 72 11.07 -6.60 5.06
C ALA A 72 10.88 -5.08 4.94
N ALA A 73 11.97 -4.31 4.92
CA ALA A 73 11.92 -2.85 4.89
C ALA A 73 12.91 -2.24 3.91
N MET A 74 12.59 -1.02 3.47
CA MET A 74 13.42 -0.24 2.57
C MET A 74 13.48 1.23 3.01
N ILE A 75 14.60 1.88 2.68
CA ILE A 75 14.76 3.34 2.86
C ILE A 75 14.12 4.06 1.69
N THR A 76 13.42 5.15 1.98
CA THR A 76 12.93 6.09 0.98
C THR A 76 13.15 7.53 1.43
N ASP A 77 13.45 8.41 0.49
CA ASP A 77 13.48 9.86 0.71
C ASP A 77 12.09 10.51 0.55
N LEU A 78 11.11 9.73 0.10
CA LEU A 78 9.75 10.18 -0.11
C LEU A 78 8.94 10.05 1.19
N ASP A 79 8.31 11.14 1.58
CA ASP A 79 7.38 11.15 2.71
C ASP A 79 6.21 10.17 2.46
N PRO A 80 6.05 9.12 3.30
CA PRO A 80 5.00 8.12 3.14
C PRO A 80 3.60 8.71 3.14
N SER A 81 3.37 9.83 3.84
CA SER A 81 2.07 10.51 3.87
C SER A 81 1.65 11.01 2.48
N LYS A 82 2.61 11.34 1.62
CA LYS A 82 2.35 11.75 0.23
C LYS A 82 2.11 10.52 -0.66
N ILE A 83 2.87 9.46 -0.45
CA ILE A 83 2.73 8.20 -1.20
C ILE A 83 1.35 7.58 -0.97
N THR A 84 0.86 7.52 0.28
CA THR A 84 -0.47 6.96 0.58
C THR A 84 -1.58 7.73 -0.12
N ILE A 85 -1.48 9.06 -0.21
CA ILE A 85 -2.45 9.88 -0.95
C ILE A 85 -2.39 9.54 -2.45
N SER A 86 -1.19 9.49 -3.04
CA SER A 86 -1.01 9.15 -4.45
C SER A 86 -1.49 7.72 -4.79
N ASN A 87 -1.13 6.72 -3.99
CA ASN A 87 -1.55 5.34 -4.19
C ASN A 87 -3.06 5.16 -4.03
N LYS A 88 -3.68 5.86 -3.07
CA LYS A 88 -5.13 5.84 -2.89
C LYS A 88 -5.86 6.48 -4.08
N LEU A 89 -5.32 7.56 -4.65
CA LEU A 89 -5.86 8.19 -5.86
C LEU A 89 -5.68 7.29 -7.10
N ILE A 90 -4.53 6.65 -7.26
CA ILE A 90 -4.26 5.73 -8.38
C ILE A 90 -5.15 4.49 -8.30
N SER A 91 -5.30 3.89 -7.12
CA SER A 91 -6.20 2.74 -6.90
C SER A 91 -7.66 3.11 -7.17
N SER A 92 -8.11 4.28 -6.69
CA SER A 92 -9.43 4.81 -7.00
C SER A 92 -9.63 4.98 -8.51
N ALA A 93 -8.71 5.69 -9.19
CA ALA A 93 -8.78 5.89 -10.64
C ALA A 93 -8.77 4.57 -11.41
N TYR A 94 -7.97 3.58 -11.00
CA TYR A 94 -7.91 2.26 -11.61
C TYR A 94 -9.23 1.49 -11.47
N ILE A 95 -9.85 1.52 -10.27
CA ILE A 95 -11.18 0.92 -10.03
C ILE A 95 -12.23 1.61 -10.91
N TYR A 96 -12.20 2.94 -11.01
CA TYR A 96 -13.10 3.69 -11.90
C TYR A 96 -12.90 3.31 -13.37
N ILE A 97 -11.66 3.17 -13.83
CA ILE A 97 -11.33 2.75 -15.20
C ILE A 97 -11.88 1.35 -15.47
N ILE A 98 -11.65 0.38 -14.56
CA ILE A 98 -12.19 -0.98 -14.70
C ILE A 98 -13.72 -0.97 -14.78
N ALA A 99 -14.39 -0.19 -13.91
CA ALA A 99 -15.85 -0.08 -13.93
C ALA A 99 -16.38 0.53 -15.24
N ILE A 100 -15.69 1.52 -15.80
CA ILE A 100 -16.06 2.10 -17.10
C ILE A 100 -15.87 1.07 -18.22
N LEU A 101 -14.73 0.37 -18.24
CA LEU A 101 -14.46 -0.65 -19.26
C LEU A 101 -15.47 -1.80 -19.21
N SER A 102 -15.86 -2.25 -18.01
CA SER A 102 -16.87 -3.31 -17.86
C SER A 102 -18.25 -2.84 -18.31
N LEU A 103 -18.65 -1.60 -18.01
CA LEU A 103 -19.90 -1.02 -18.50
C LEU A 103 -19.91 -0.85 -20.03
N ILE A 104 -18.80 -0.42 -20.64
CA ILE A 104 -18.67 -0.32 -22.10
C ILE A 104 -18.78 -1.70 -22.75
N TYR A 105 -18.10 -2.70 -22.18
CA TYR A 105 -18.21 -4.09 -22.63
C TYR A 105 -19.67 -4.56 -22.55
N ILE A 106 -20.31 -4.42 -21.39
CA ILE A 106 -21.72 -4.78 -21.21
C ILE A 106 -22.62 -4.07 -22.23
N TYR A 107 -22.41 -2.78 -22.50
CA TYR A 107 -23.19 -2.03 -23.50
C TYR A 107 -23.03 -2.63 -24.90
N ILE A 108 -21.80 -2.89 -25.34
CA ILE A 108 -21.51 -3.44 -26.67
C ILE A 108 -22.10 -4.85 -26.85
N TYR A 109 -22.05 -5.69 -25.81
CA TYR A 109 -22.46 -7.10 -25.91
C TYR A 109 -23.93 -7.36 -25.57
N ILE A 110 -24.55 -6.54 -24.71
CA ILE A 110 -25.95 -6.73 -24.26
C ILE A 110 -26.92 -5.82 -25.00
N PHE A 111 -26.49 -4.63 -25.45
CA PHE A 111 -27.31 -3.74 -26.28
C PHE A 111 -26.81 -3.82 -27.73
N PRO A 112 -27.25 -4.83 -28.51
CA PRO A 112 -26.93 -4.88 -29.93
C PRO A 112 -27.45 -3.60 -30.57
N ILE A 113 -26.54 -2.80 -31.11
CA ILE A 113 -26.90 -1.64 -31.93
C ILE A 113 -27.80 -2.17 -33.05
N PRO A 114 -29.06 -1.70 -33.20
CA PRO A 114 -29.90 -2.10 -34.30
C PRO A 114 -29.33 -1.49 -35.59
N ASN A 115 -28.41 -2.23 -36.20
CA ASN A 115 -28.04 -2.29 -37.61
C ASN A 115 -27.98 -0.94 -38.39
N ARG A 116 -26.77 -0.42 -38.62
CA ARG A 116 -26.44 0.33 -39.85
C ARG A 116 -24.95 0.18 -40.19
N TYR A 117 -24.50 -1.00 -40.59
CA TYR A 117 -23.47 -1.17 -41.63
C TYR A 117 -23.68 -2.53 -42.28
N ILE A 118 -24.46 -2.54 -43.36
CA ILE A 118 -24.50 -3.63 -44.33
C ILE A 118 -23.16 -3.55 -45.08
N VAL A 119 -22.15 -4.29 -44.63
CA VAL A 119 -21.04 -4.65 -45.52
C VAL A 119 -21.48 -5.92 -46.21
N SER A 120 -22.01 -5.75 -47.43
CA SER A 120 -22.31 -6.83 -48.35
C SER A 120 -21.04 -7.64 -48.59
N VAL A 121 -21.03 -8.89 -48.14
CA VAL A 121 -20.12 -9.92 -48.66
C VAL A 121 -20.82 -10.55 -49.86
N ILE A 122 -20.52 -10.04 -51.05
CA ILE A 122 -20.55 -10.77 -52.32
C ILE A 122 -19.39 -10.26 -53.16
#